data_AF-A0A509A6W2-F1
#
_entry.id   AF-A0A509A6W2-F1
#
_cell.length_a   1.000
_cell.length_b   1.000
_cell.length_c   1.000
_cell.angle_alpha   90.00
_cell.angle_beta   90.00
_cell.angle_gamma   90.00
#
_symmetry.space_group_name_H-M   'P 1'
#
loop_
_entity.id
_entity.type
_entity.pdbx_description
1 polymer ?
#
loop_
_entity_poly.entity_id
_entity_poly.type
_entity_poly.pdbx_seq_one_letter_code
_entity_poly.pdbx_strand_id
1 'polypeptide(L)' 'MEQALLAQPEDFPDAEERRLLYVALTRARHRVWLLFNKAQPSPFVEILQALGVPVARKP' A
#
# COMPACT_ATOMS: atom_id res chain seq x y z
N MET A 1 -31.47 6.12 -3.81
CA MET A 1 -30.70 5.32 -4.79
C MET A 1 -29.25 5.78 -4.69
N GLU A 2 -28.47 5.19 -3.78
CA GLU A 2 -27.04 5.51 -3.57
C GLU A 2 -26.15 4.26 -3.71
N GLN A 3 -26.71 3.13 -4.16
CA GLN A 3 -25.97 1.88 -4.33
C GLN A 3 -25.00 1.87 -5.55
N ALA A 4 -25.04 2.89 -6.42
CA ALA A 4 -24.36 2.88 -7.71
C ALA A 4 -22.90 3.38 -7.69
N LEU A 5 -22.34 3.72 -6.52
CA LEU A 5 -21.01 4.33 -6.40
C LEU A 5 -19.95 3.45 -5.72
N LEU A 6 -20.34 2.30 -5.15
CA LEU A 6 -19.37 1.39 -4.53
C LEU A 6 -18.76 0.50 -5.61
N ALA A 7 -17.42 0.45 -5.65
CA ALA A 7 -16.72 -0.54 -6.45
C ALA A 7 -17.23 -1.94 -6.05
N GLN A 8 -17.40 -2.82 -7.04
CA GLN A 8 -17.84 -4.18 -6.75
C GLN A 8 -16.84 -4.83 -5.78
N PRO A 9 -17.31 -5.54 -4.74
CA PRO A 9 -16.42 -6.24 -3.83
C PRO A 9 -15.59 -7.24 -4.62
N GLU A 10 -14.28 -7.18 -4.42
CA GLU A 10 -13.33 -8.08 -5.06
C GLU A 10 -12.96 -9.21 -4.11
N ASP A 11 -12.84 -10.43 -4.64
CA ASP A 11 -12.38 -11.61 -3.88
C ASP A 11 -10.87 -11.58 -3.55
N PHE A 12 -10.19 -10.48 -3.84
CA PHE A 12 -8.78 -10.32 -3.50
C PHE A 12 -8.63 -9.69 -2.11
N PRO A 13 -7.83 -10.28 -1.20
CA PRO A 13 -7.67 -9.74 0.15
C PRO A 13 -7.20 -8.27 0.11
N ASP A 14 -7.87 -7.38 0.84
CA ASP A 14 -7.49 -5.96 0.95
C ASP A 14 -7.37 -5.25 -0.41
N ALA A 15 -8.25 -5.56 -1.39
CA ALA A 15 -8.16 -5.07 -2.76
C ALA A 15 -8.20 -3.53 -2.86
N GLU A 16 -9.04 -2.88 -2.06
CA GLU A 16 -9.16 -1.43 -2.03
C GLU A 16 -7.88 -0.79 -1.47
N GLU A 17 -7.37 -1.29 -0.36
CA GLU A 17 -6.15 -0.80 0.27
C GLU A 17 -4.91 -0.98 -0.61
N ARG A 18 -4.86 -2.07 -1.40
CA ARG A 18 -3.81 -2.26 -2.42
C ARG A 18 -3.86 -1.20 -3.51
N ARG A 19 -5.07 -0.87 -4.00
CA ARG A 19 -5.23 0.23 -4.96
C ARG A 19 -4.81 1.56 -4.35
N LEU A 20 -5.19 1.82 -3.10
CA LEU A 20 -4.78 3.04 -2.40
C LEU A 20 -3.26 3.13 -2.29
N LEU A 21 -2.57 2.05 -1.91
CA LEU A 21 -1.12 2.00 -1.88
C LEU A 21 -0.52 2.25 -3.27
N TYR A 22 -0.99 1.56 -4.31
CA TYR A 22 -0.52 1.74 -5.67
C TYR A 22 -0.68 3.19 -6.17
N VAL A 23 -1.85 3.79 -5.94
CA VAL A 23 -2.10 5.20 -6.27
C VAL A 23 -1.12 6.09 -5.53
N ALA A 24 -0.91 5.89 -4.23
CA ALA A 24 0.04 6.69 -3.45
C ALA A 24 1.48 6.57 -3.95
N LEU A 25 1.94 5.35 -4.27
CA LEU A 25 3.27 5.09 -4.82
C LEU A 25 3.49 5.78 -6.17
N THR A 26 2.46 5.82 -7.03
CA THR A 26 2.55 6.40 -8.38
C THR A 26 2.37 7.93 -8.42
N ARG A 27 2.03 8.58 -7.28
CA ARG A 27 1.94 10.06 -7.22
C ARG A 27 3.30 10.75 -7.26
N ALA A 28 4.36 10.11 -6.75
CA ALA A 28 5.69 10.70 -6.74
C ALA A 28 6.45 10.39 -8.03
N ARG A 29 7.14 11.39 -8.59
CA ARG A 29 7.88 11.25 -9.86
C ARG A 29 9.29 10.69 -9.72
N HIS A 30 9.97 10.99 -8.62
CA HIS A 30 11.40 10.73 -8.47
C HIS A 30 11.71 9.69 -7.41
N ARG A 31 11.12 9.81 -6.21
CA ARG A 31 11.35 8.91 -5.08
C ARG A 31 10.12 8.85 -4.19
N VAL A 32 9.91 7.70 -3.56
CA VAL A 32 8.90 7.48 -2.52
C VAL A 32 9.59 7.00 -1.25
N TRP A 33 9.17 7.55 -0.11
CA TRP A 33 9.56 7.07 1.21
C TRP A 33 8.30 6.63 1.95
N LEU A 34 8.30 5.40 2.45
CA LEU A 34 7.21 4.87 3.26
C LEU A 34 7.65 4.79 4.71
N LEU A 35 6.87 5.42 5.59
CA LEU A 35 7.06 5.37 7.03
C LEU A 35 6.02 4.41 7.60
N PHE A 36 6.44 3.54 8.52
CA PHE A 36 5.54 2.62 9.20
C PHE A 36 5.99 2.39 10.65
N ASN A 37 5.04 2.01 11.51
CA ASN A 37 5.33 1.60 12.87
C ASN A 37 5.86 0.16 12.88
N LYS A 38 7.08 -0.06 13.40
CA LYS A 38 7.67 -1.40 13.48
C LYS A 38 6.93 -2.34 14.44
N ALA A 39 6.25 -1.81 15.45
CA ALA A 39 5.47 -2.62 16.38
C ALA A 39 4.13 -3.09 15.79
N GLN A 40 3.66 -2.43 14.73
CA GLN A 40 2.41 -2.74 14.06
C GLN A 40 2.53 -2.36 12.57
N PRO A 41 3.29 -3.14 11.78
CA PRO A 41 3.45 -2.86 10.36
C PRO A 41 2.16 -3.15 9.59
N SER A 42 1.93 -2.41 8.50
CA SER A 42 0.91 -2.79 7.52
C SER A 42 1.31 -4.12 6.85
N PRO A 43 0.36 -5.01 6.50
CA PRO A 43 0.64 -6.23 5.73
C PRO A 43 1.39 -5.97 4.41
N PHE A 44 1.21 -4.78 3.83
CA PHE A 44 1.92 -4.40 2.60
C PHE A 44 3.43 -4.22 2.79
N VAL A 45 3.91 -4.03 4.01
CA VAL A 45 5.35 -3.90 4.30
C VAL A 45 6.08 -5.21 3.99
N GLU A 46 5.48 -6.37 4.28
CA GLU A 46 6.07 -7.68 3.95
C GLU A 46 6.06 -7.93 2.44
N ILE A 47 4.97 -7.55 1.77
CA ILE A 47 4.85 -7.67 0.31
C ILE A 47 5.93 -6.82 -0.38
N LEU A 48 6.13 -5.58 0.04
CA LEU A 48 7.16 -4.70 -0.52
C LEU A 48 8.58 -5.24 -0.26
N GLN A 49 8.84 -5.82 0.91
CA GLN A 49 10.12 -6.48 1.20
C GLN A 49 10.35 -7.69 0.30
N ALA A 50 9.33 -8.53 0.08
CA ALA A 50 9.42 -9.66 -0.84
C ALA A 50 9.68 -9.21 -2.30
N LEU A 51 9.21 -8.02 -2.67
CA LEU A 51 9.51 -7.38 -3.97
C LEU A 51 10.90 -6.72 -4.04
N GLY A 52 11.71 -6.82 -2.98
CA GLY A 52 13.07 -6.28 -2.93
C GLY A 52 13.17 -4.79 -2.58
N VAL A 53 12.11 -4.18 -2.05
CA VAL A 53 12.16 -2.78 -1.59
C VAL A 53 13.05 -2.70 -0.34
N PRO A 54 14.12 -1.88 -0.34
CA PRO A 54 15.04 -1.81 0.78
C PRO A 54 14.42 -1.10 1.98
N VAL A 55 14.61 -1.66 3.17
CA VAL A 55 14.25 -1.00 4.44
C VAL A 55 15.41 -0.09 4.86
N ALA A 56 15.24 1.21 4.66
CA ALA A 56 16.17 2.20 5.17
C ALA A 56 16.10 2.24 6.71
N ARG A 57 17.24 2.04 7.37
CA ARG A 57 17.36 2.29 8.81
C ARG A 57 17.74 3.75 9.01
N LYS A 58 17.20 4.40 10.04
CA LYS A 58 17.82 5.65 10.53
C LYS A 58 19.28 5.34 10.86
N PRO A 59 20.24 6.23 10.53
CA PRO A 59 21.58 6.14 11.05
C PRO A 59 21.57 6.13 12.59
#